data_AF-A0A850GTA4-F1
#
_entry.id   AF-A0A850GTA4-F1
#
_cell.length_a   1.000
_cell.length_b   1.000
_cell.length_c   1.000
_cell.angle_alpha   90.00
_cell.angle_beta   90.00
_cell.angle_gamma   90.00
#
_symmetry.space_group_name_H-M   'P 1'
#
loop_
_entity.id
_entity.type
_entity.pdbx_description
1 polymer ?
#
loop_
_entity_poly.entity_id
_entity_poly.type
_entity_poly.pdbx_seq_one_letter_code
_entity_poly.pdbx_strand_id
1 'polypeptide(L)'
;MHDLVIVSDFHLGRGKNAFTGRYHELEAFFYDEDFRAFCQWLIDDATKRNASLRFIINGDAFDMLRIDRPPQTPEATMVERQFGPFMTPDRAARDMADILDGHPGFVDGLARLLVAGHEVVILPGNHDIEIQWAPVRRQIEKYVLGRVRERATAEREVADAGDRLRFPPWFWYEPGRIWIEHGCQYDPENAFTYQLRGALAEAPREVHESEYDMPLGNFFQRYLFNGFGAITFIVPSTRAHTRYAKWLLSNTPHLIWRVLISHLRFWPQAIRRIAQNQSRARAAYREAHKRALDELAELPTAGALGDKLREVDALKERGASVVEAVSTLTRQVLTALLGIVALAALVFGLWFAGFHAIAQLKGGFMVKAMLFMALDFTFLVAAIFGIGWGLFRSPRQNSSPLRRAAQKIVNILDVPVVAFGHTHDEVLWRLERPGGQPAWYYNTGTWLAVFTHDVLMPRERVQFTFLRMRENEAELLYWSPGRQAAAPVILLDERNPQAEPRRQGGVQPR
;
A
#
# COMPACT_ATOMS: atom_id res chain seq x y z
N MET A 1 -28.55 11.28 -10.25
CA MET A 1 -27.53 10.68 -9.37
C MET A 1 -26.50 10.03 -10.29
N HIS A 2 -25.21 10.24 -10.05
CA HIS A 2 -24.13 9.69 -10.88
C HIS A 2 -23.68 8.32 -10.34
N ASP A 3 -23.17 7.50 -11.25
CA ASP A 3 -22.48 6.26 -10.91
C ASP A 3 -21.06 6.57 -10.40
N LEU A 4 -20.56 5.74 -9.48
CA LEU A 4 -19.16 5.77 -9.06
C LEU A 4 -18.45 4.54 -9.58
N VAL A 5 -17.26 4.74 -10.13
CA VAL A 5 -16.30 3.65 -10.39
C VAL A 5 -15.00 4.03 -9.71
N ILE A 6 -14.57 3.17 -8.79
CA ILE A 6 -13.43 3.42 -7.91
C ILE A 6 -12.38 2.35 -8.17
N VAL A 7 -11.16 2.80 -8.45
CA VAL A 7 -9.96 2.00 -8.73
C VAL A 7 -8.82 2.53 -7.88
N SER A 8 -7.75 1.77 -7.66
CA SER A 8 -6.59 2.19 -6.86
C SER A 8 -5.34 1.37 -7.21
N ASP A 9 -4.20 1.76 -6.65
CA ASP A 9 -2.96 0.97 -6.63
C ASP A 9 -2.53 0.52 -8.02
N PHE A 10 -2.47 1.46 -8.96
CA PHE A 10 -1.90 1.22 -10.28
C PHE A 10 -0.37 1.21 -10.25
N HIS A 11 0.23 2.07 -9.41
CA HIS A 11 1.68 2.28 -9.27
C HIS A 11 2.40 2.46 -10.61
N LEU A 12 1.92 3.38 -11.45
CA LEU A 12 2.60 3.75 -12.69
C LEU A 12 4.00 4.28 -12.34
N GLY A 13 5.04 3.56 -12.79
CA GLY A 13 6.41 4.05 -12.76
C GLY A 13 6.72 4.88 -14.01
N ARG A 14 7.99 4.95 -14.39
CA ARG A 14 8.43 5.75 -15.56
C ARG A 14 7.90 5.23 -16.90
N GLY A 15 7.32 4.03 -16.92
CA GLY A 15 6.67 3.45 -18.07
C GLY A 15 7.64 3.06 -19.18
N LYS A 16 7.14 3.21 -20.41
CA LYS A 16 7.85 2.80 -21.61
C LYS A 16 8.81 3.87 -22.09
N ASN A 17 10.07 3.50 -22.25
CA ASN A 17 11.08 4.34 -22.87
C ASN A 17 10.80 4.49 -24.38
N ALA A 18 10.43 5.69 -24.82
CA ALA A 18 10.07 5.95 -26.21
C ALA A 18 11.20 5.69 -27.22
N PHE A 19 12.47 5.87 -26.83
CA PHE A 19 13.62 5.70 -27.73
C PHE A 19 13.97 4.23 -27.96
N THR A 20 13.87 3.40 -26.93
CA THR A 20 14.25 1.98 -27.00
C THR A 20 13.05 1.05 -27.20
N GLY A 21 11.84 1.53 -26.94
CA GLY A 21 10.61 0.75 -26.90
C GLY A 21 10.51 -0.23 -25.72
N ARG A 22 11.48 -0.22 -24.79
CA ARG A 22 11.52 -1.07 -23.60
C ARG A 22 10.96 -0.34 -22.38
N TYR A 23 10.53 -1.08 -21.36
CA TYR A 23 10.14 -0.49 -20.09
C TYR A 23 11.36 -0.18 -19.21
N HIS A 24 11.21 0.82 -18.36
CA HIS A 24 12.16 1.13 -17.30
C HIS A 24 12.23 -0.01 -16.27
N GLU A 25 13.39 -0.19 -15.62
CA GLU A 25 13.69 -1.39 -14.82
C GLU A 25 12.73 -1.56 -13.63
N LEU A 26 12.34 -0.45 -13.00
CA LEU A 26 11.48 -0.45 -11.83
C LEU A 26 9.98 -0.42 -12.15
N GLU A 27 9.61 -0.42 -13.44
CA GLU A 27 8.21 -0.42 -13.87
C GLU A 27 7.47 -1.68 -13.40
N ALA A 28 6.25 -1.50 -12.93
CA ALA A 28 5.35 -2.58 -12.50
C ALA A 28 4.05 -2.62 -13.30
N PHE A 29 3.63 -1.49 -13.86
CA PHE A 29 2.42 -1.33 -14.64
C PHE A 29 2.70 -1.44 -16.15
N PHE A 30 2.09 -2.44 -16.79
CA PHE A 30 2.28 -2.72 -18.22
C PHE A 30 0.98 -2.71 -19.01
N TYR A 31 -0.10 -2.17 -18.43
CA TYR A 31 -1.49 -2.41 -18.85
C TYR A 31 -2.19 -1.15 -19.40
N ASP A 32 -1.42 -0.23 -20.00
CA ASP A 32 -1.92 1.02 -20.58
C ASP A 32 -3.10 0.82 -21.53
N GLU A 33 -2.97 -0.13 -22.45
CA GLU A 33 -3.99 -0.40 -23.46
C GLU A 33 -5.23 -1.04 -22.84
N ASP A 34 -5.05 -1.88 -21.81
CA ASP A 34 -6.14 -2.50 -21.07
C ASP A 34 -6.92 -1.47 -20.25
N PHE A 35 -6.21 -0.54 -19.60
CA PHE A 35 -6.82 0.60 -18.92
C PHE A 35 -7.61 1.48 -19.90
N ARG A 36 -7.02 1.81 -21.06
CA ARG A 36 -7.73 2.58 -22.09
C ARG A 36 -9.00 1.88 -22.56
N ALA A 37 -8.93 0.57 -22.79
CA ALA A 37 -10.07 -0.24 -23.18
C ALA A 37 -11.15 -0.32 -22.08
N PHE A 38 -10.74 -0.41 -20.82
CA PHE A 38 -11.65 -0.34 -19.68
C PHE A 38 -12.38 1.01 -19.60
N CYS A 39 -11.66 2.12 -19.76
CA CYS A 39 -12.28 3.45 -19.80
C CYS A 39 -13.29 3.57 -20.96
N GLN A 40 -12.96 3.04 -22.14
CA GLN A 40 -13.91 3.00 -23.26
C GLN A 40 -15.15 2.16 -22.93
N TRP A 41 -14.96 0.98 -22.33
CA TRP A 41 -16.06 0.12 -21.89
C TRP A 41 -16.98 0.81 -20.88
N LEU A 42 -16.42 1.58 -19.93
CA LEU A 42 -17.20 2.37 -18.97
C LEU A 42 -18.04 3.45 -19.66
N ILE A 43 -17.46 4.16 -20.63
CA ILE A 43 -18.15 5.18 -21.42
C ILE A 43 -19.33 4.57 -22.19
N ASP A 44 -19.09 3.43 -22.85
CA ASP A 44 -20.12 2.74 -23.63
C ASP A 44 -21.26 2.25 -22.74
N ASP A 45 -20.96 1.71 -21.55
CA ASP A 45 -21.96 1.28 -20.56
C ASP A 45 -22.76 2.46 -19.99
N ALA A 46 -22.09 3.57 -19.66
CA ALA A 46 -22.75 4.79 -19.17
C ALA A 46 -23.65 5.42 -20.24
N THR A 47 -23.19 5.48 -21.48
CA THR A 47 -23.93 6.01 -22.63
C THR A 47 -25.21 5.22 -22.89
N LYS A 48 -25.12 3.88 -22.92
CA LYS A 48 -26.29 2.99 -23.10
C LYS A 48 -27.37 3.21 -22.05
N ARG A 49 -26.98 3.62 -20.83
CA ARG A 49 -27.88 3.85 -19.70
C ARG A 49 -28.24 5.33 -19.52
N ASN A 50 -27.71 6.22 -20.35
CA ASN A 50 -27.83 7.67 -20.19
C ASN A 50 -27.44 8.13 -18.77
N ALA A 51 -26.35 7.58 -18.23
CA ALA A 51 -25.88 7.84 -16.88
C ALA A 51 -24.61 8.70 -16.88
N SER A 52 -24.47 9.58 -15.88
CA SER A 52 -23.19 10.25 -15.62
C SER A 52 -22.30 9.39 -14.74
N LEU A 53 -21.01 9.38 -15.03
CA LEU A 53 -20.01 8.61 -14.30
C LEU A 53 -19.04 9.57 -13.59
N ARG A 54 -18.67 9.22 -12.37
CA ARG A 54 -17.51 9.76 -11.67
C ARG A 54 -16.51 8.63 -11.45
N PHE A 55 -15.37 8.76 -12.13
CA PHE A 55 -14.25 7.83 -12.05
C PHE A 55 -13.27 8.32 -11.00
N ILE A 56 -13.06 7.53 -9.95
CA ILE A 56 -12.23 7.88 -8.79
C ILE A 56 -11.02 6.97 -8.74
N ILE A 57 -9.83 7.54 -8.84
CA ILE A 57 -8.58 6.87 -8.55
C ILE A 57 -8.23 7.13 -7.08
N ASN A 58 -8.35 6.10 -6.25
CA ASN A 58 -8.28 6.16 -4.80
C ASN A 58 -6.85 5.91 -4.26
N GLY A 59 -5.91 6.74 -4.69
CA GLY A 59 -4.51 6.68 -4.28
C GLY A 59 -3.67 5.66 -5.01
N ASP A 60 -2.35 5.85 -4.91
CA ASP A 60 -1.31 5.02 -5.50
C ASP A 60 -1.52 4.78 -7.01
N ALA A 61 -1.97 5.84 -7.69
CA ALA A 61 -2.01 5.89 -9.14
C ALA A 61 -0.58 5.85 -9.70
N PHE A 62 0.31 6.65 -9.13
CA PHE A 62 1.69 6.78 -9.57
C PHE A 62 2.64 6.24 -8.50
N ASP A 63 3.82 5.77 -8.89
CA ASP A 63 4.85 5.30 -7.95
C ASP A 63 6.03 6.26 -7.91
N MET A 64 5.87 7.36 -7.16
CA MET A 64 6.90 8.37 -6.96
C MET A 64 8.04 7.89 -6.04
N LEU A 65 7.98 6.64 -5.54
CA LEU A 65 9.03 6.04 -4.72
C LEU A 65 9.93 5.10 -5.53
N ARG A 66 9.44 4.58 -6.66
CA ARG A 66 10.20 3.73 -7.61
C ARG A 66 10.91 4.57 -8.68
N ILE A 67 11.66 5.55 -8.23
CA ILE A 67 12.40 6.46 -9.10
C ILE A 67 13.71 5.79 -9.52
N ASP A 68 13.92 5.66 -10.83
CA ASP A 68 15.22 5.28 -11.38
C ASP A 68 16.31 6.24 -10.88
N ARG A 69 17.50 5.70 -10.60
CA ARG A 69 18.64 6.54 -10.23
C ARG A 69 18.90 7.53 -11.37
N PRO A 70 18.97 8.84 -11.08
CA PRO A 70 19.22 9.82 -12.13
C PRO A 70 20.56 9.49 -12.81
N PRO A 71 20.71 9.82 -14.10
CA PRO A 71 22.04 9.78 -14.73
C PRO A 71 23.01 10.56 -13.84
N GLN A 72 24.24 10.07 -13.68
CA GLN A 72 25.21 10.64 -12.74
C GLN A 72 25.62 12.05 -13.19
N THR A 73 24.82 13.05 -12.85
CA THR A 73 25.18 14.45 -13.07
C THR A 73 26.19 14.87 -12.01
N PRO A 74 27.10 15.81 -12.32
CA PRO A 74 28.08 16.30 -11.36
C PRO A 74 27.44 16.84 -10.07
N GLU A 75 26.23 17.38 -10.15
CA GLU A 75 25.50 18.03 -9.06
C GLU A 75 24.78 17.04 -8.13
N ALA A 76 24.56 15.80 -8.57
CA ALA A 76 23.88 14.79 -7.74
C ALA A 76 24.76 14.36 -6.56
N THR A 77 24.22 14.40 -5.34
CA THR A 77 24.91 13.95 -4.14
C THR A 77 25.17 12.43 -4.17
N MET A 78 26.10 11.94 -3.34
CA MET A 78 26.36 10.50 -3.23
C MET A 78 25.11 9.70 -2.87
N VAL A 79 24.25 10.26 -2.00
CA VAL A 79 22.98 9.65 -1.60
C VAL A 79 22.04 9.56 -2.80
N GLU A 80 21.90 10.64 -3.58
CA GLU A 80 21.00 10.66 -4.73
C GLU A 80 21.45 9.74 -5.87
N ARG A 81 22.76 9.66 -6.11
CA ARG A 81 23.34 8.70 -7.07
C ARG A 81 23.04 7.25 -6.70
N GLN A 82 22.86 6.97 -5.42
CA GLN A 82 22.68 5.61 -4.93
C GLN A 82 21.21 5.23 -4.70
N PHE A 83 20.39 6.15 -4.21
CA PHE A 83 19.02 5.87 -3.74
C PHE A 83 17.96 6.71 -4.46
N GLY A 84 18.34 7.45 -5.50
CA GLY A 84 17.45 8.36 -6.19
C GLY A 84 17.36 9.74 -5.51
N PRO A 85 16.83 10.73 -6.23
CA PRO A 85 16.74 12.13 -5.79
C PRO A 85 15.93 12.30 -4.51
N PHE A 86 16.14 13.41 -3.79
CA PHE A 86 15.14 13.87 -2.84
C PHE A 86 13.89 14.37 -3.57
N MET A 87 12.72 14.09 -3.00
CA MET A 87 11.45 14.48 -3.59
C MET A 87 11.10 15.93 -3.24
N THR A 88 11.57 16.86 -4.05
CA THR A 88 11.16 18.27 -4.02
C THR A 88 9.99 18.52 -4.98
N PRO A 89 9.19 19.60 -4.81
CA PRO A 89 8.06 19.86 -5.70
C PRO A 89 8.43 19.99 -7.18
N ASP A 90 9.60 20.56 -7.50
CA ASP A 90 10.10 20.65 -8.88
C ASP A 90 10.59 19.29 -9.40
N ARG A 91 11.19 18.45 -8.55
CA ARG A 91 11.60 17.10 -8.92
C ARG A 91 10.39 16.21 -9.17
N ALA A 92 9.44 16.21 -8.25
CA ALA A 92 8.18 15.46 -8.35
C ALA A 92 7.41 15.83 -9.62
N ALA A 93 7.39 17.10 -10.00
CA ALA A 93 6.77 17.51 -11.25
C ALA A 93 7.49 16.91 -12.48
N ARG A 94 8.83 16.87 -12.50
CA ARG A 94 9.57 16.25 -13.59
C ARG A 94 9.34 14.74 -13.65
N ASP A 95 9.41 14.06 -12.51
CA ASP A 95 9.18 12.62 -12.44
C ASP A 95 7.73 12.28 -12.86
N MET A 96 6.73 13.10 -12.48
CA MET A 96 5.36 12.96 -12.95
C MET A 96 5.24 13.12 -14.46
N ALA A 97 5.93 14.09 -15.06
CA ALA A 97 5.94 14.25 -16.52
C ALA A 97 6.54 13.02 -17.21
N ASP A 98 7.67 12.51 -16.71
CA ASP A 98 8.31 11.28 -17.19
C ASP A 98 7.38 10.06 -17.11
N ILE A 99 6.64 9.90 -15.99
CA ILE A 99 5.63 8.84 -15.80
C ILE A 99 4.52 8.99 -16.86
N LEU A 100 3.95 10.18 -17.01
CA LEU A 100 2.85 10.41 -17.97
C LEU A 100 3.29 10.24 -19.43
N ASP A 101 4.53 10.60 -19.77
CA ASP A 101 5.13 10.34 -21.09
C ASP A 101 5.31 8.84 -21.36
N GLY A 102 5.68 8.07 -20.33
CA GLY A 102 5.82 6.62 -20.39
C GLY A 102 4.50 5.86 -20.50
N HIS A 103 3.37 6.53 -20.21
CA HIS A 103 2.04 5.94 -20.12
C HIS A 103 0.97 6.70 -20.95
N PRO A 104 1.15 6.83 -22.27
CA PRO A 104 0.23 7.59 -23.12
C PRO A 104 -1.16 6.95 -23.24
N GLY A 105 -1.29 5.63 -23.01
CA GLY A 105 -2.58 4.92 -23.04
C GLY A 105 -3.40 5.20 -21.79
N PHE A 106 -2.74 5.30 -20.63
CA PHE A 106 -3.36 5.75 -19.39
C PHE A 106 -3.93 7.17 -19.51
N VAL A 107 -3.10 8.11 -20.00
CA VAL A 107 -3.53 9.50 -20.25
C VAL A 107 -4.71 9.55 -21.23
N ASP A 108 -4.68 8.73 -22.29
CA ASP A 108 -5.77 8.63 -23.26
C ASP A 108 -7.09 8.18 -22.62
N GLY A 109 -7.03 7.19 -21.72
CA GLY A 109 -8.20 6.68 -21.01
C GLY A 109 -8.90 7.76 -20.17
N LEU A 110 -8.12 8.54 -19.42
CA LEU A 110 -8.64 9.66 -18.63
C LEU A 110 -9.24 10.77 -19.51
N ALA A 111 -8.54 11.14 -20.57
CA ALA A 111 -9.02 12.15 -21.51
C ALA A 111 -10.35 11.74 -22.17
N ARG A 112 -10.53 10.45 -22.51
CA ARG A 112 -11.80 9.94 -23.06
C ARG A 112 -12.97 10.08 -22.10
N LEU A 113 -12.77 9.78 -20.82
CA LEU A 113 -13.80 9.97 -19.79
C LEU A 113 -14.23 11.43 -19.71
N LEU A 114 -13.26 12.35 -19.72
CA LEU A 114 -13.54 13.79 -19.70
C LEU A 114 -14.22 14.26 -20.99
N VAL A 115 -13.79 13.83 -22.17
CA VAL A 115 -14.46 14.17 -23.44
C VAL A 115 -15.91 13.66 -23.47
N ALA A 116 -16.17 12.48 -22.89
CA ALA A 116 -17.51 11.91 -22.78
C ALA A 116 -18.43 12.60 -21.75
N GLY A 117 -18.00 13.69 -21.11
CA GLY A 117 -18.83 14.41 -20.12
C GLY A 117 -18.77 13.84 -18.70
N HIS A 118 -17.89 12.87 -18.42
CA HIS A 118 -17.74 12.26 -17.09
C HIS A 118 -16.72 13.00 -16.21
N GLU A 119 -16.72 12.73 -14.91
CA GLU A 119 -15.81 13.34 -13.94
C GLU A 119 -14.67 12.38 -13.60
N VAL A 120 -13.45 12.92 -13.42
CA VAL A 120 -12.27 12.18 -12.98
C VAL A 120 -11.76 12.80 -11.69
N VAL A 121 -11.64 11.98 -10.65
CA VAL A 121 -11.14 12.38 -9.33
C VAL A 121 -9.90 11.57 -9.02
N ILE A 122 -8.79 12.21 -8.65
CA ILE A 122 -7.55 11.54 -8.26
C ILE A 122 -7.24 11.92 -6.81
N LEU A 123 -7.28 10.91 -5.93
CA LEU A 123 -6.91 11.02 -4.52
C LEU A 123 -5.46 10.57 -4.34
N PRO A 124 -4.72 11.15 -3.37
CA PRO A 124 -3.36 10.71 -3.05
C PRO A 124 -3.35 9.45 -2.17
N GLY A 125 -2.39 8.57 -2.43
CA GLY A 125 -2.01 7.46 -1.56
C GLY A 125 -0.65 7.68 -0.91
N ASN A 126 0.04 6.62 -0.48
CA ASN A 126 1.39 6.73 0.12
C ASN A 126 2.53 6.70 -0.90
N HIS A 127 2.30 6.27 -2.14
CA HIS A 127 3.29 6.28 -3.22
C HIS A 127 3.25 7.54 -4.09
N ASP A 128 2.17 8.32 -4.04
CA ASP A 128 1.97 9.51 -4.88
C ASP A 128 1.39 10.71 -4.12
N ILE A 129 1.73 10.83 -2.85
CA ILE A 129 1.22 11.93 -2.02
C ILE A 129 1.63 13.32 -2.53
N GLU A 130 2.66 13.39 -3.37
CA GLU A 130 3.14 14.56 -4.08
C GLU A 130 2.09 15.17 -5.02
N ILE A 131 1.03 14.43 -5.41
CA ILE A 131 -0.12 14.96 -6.17
C ILE A 131 -0.76 16.16 -5.45
N GLN A 132 -0.60 16.29 -4.13
CA GLN A 132 -1.09 17.48 -3.43
C GLN A 132 -0.36 18.77 -3.83
N TRP A 133 0.84 18.72 -4.39
CA TRP A 133 1.60 19.91 -4.78
C TRP A 133 1.15 20.45 -6.12
N ALA A 134 0.92 21.77 -6.18
CA ALA A 134 0.46 22.42 -7.41
C ALA A 134 1.36 22.18 -8.64
N PRO A 135 2.71 22.16 -8.55
CA PRO A 135 3.57 21.78 -9.68
C PRO A 135 3.29 20.40 -10.27
N VAL A 136 2.94 19.41 -9.44
CA VAL A 136 2.66 18.03 -9.87
C VAL A 136 1.29 17.94 -10.54
N ARG A 137 0.25 18.55 -9.93
CA ARG A 137 -1.09 18.63 -10.53
C ARG A 137 -1.08 19.27 -11.90
N ARG A 138 -0.31 20.34 -12.07
CA ARG A 138 -0.15 21.01 -13.37
C ARG A 138 0.41 20.09 -14.46
N GLN A 139 1.24 19.09 -14.13
CA GLN A 139 1.68 18.11 -15.13
C GLN A 139 0.55 17.17 -15.51
N ILE A 140 -0.18 16.63 -14.53
CA ILE A 140 -1.33 15.76 -14.81
C ILE A 140 -2.37 16.50 -15.67
N GLU A 141 -2.72 17.73 -15.28
CA GLU A 141 -3.61 18.61 -16.04
C GLU A 141 -3.08 18.88 -17.46
N LYS A 142 -1.80 19.23 -17.60
CA LYS A 142 -1.18 19.49 -18.92
C LYS A 142 -1.32 18.29 -19.85
N TYR A 143 -1.00 17.09 -19.37
CA TYR A 143 -1.01 15.89 -20.21
C TYR A 143 -2.44 15.45 -20.55
N VAL A 144 -3.32 15.40 -19.54
CA VAL A 144 -4.71 14.98 -19.73
C VAL A 144 -5.48 16.00 -20.57
N LEU A 145 -5.41 17.29 -20.26
CA LEU A 145 -6.12 18.34 -21.01
C LEU A 145 -5.48 18.60 -22.38
N GLY A 146 -4.18 18.35 -22.54
CA GLY A 146 -3.53 18.30 -23.85
C GLY A 146 -4.16 17.23 -24.73
N ARG A 147 -4.37 16.03 -24.19
CA ARG A 147 -5.01 14.92 -24.89
C ARG A 147 -6.51 15.14 -25.13
N VAL A 148 -7.20 15.87 -24.25
CA VAL A 148 -8.57 16.35 -24.48
C VAL A 148 -8.61 17.35 -25.63
N ARG A 149 -7.69 18.31 -25.69
CA ARG A 149 -7.62 19.33 -26.75
C ARG A 149 -7.44 18.73 -28.15
N GLU A 150 -6.73 17.61 -28.28
CA GLU A 150 -6.62 16.87 -29.54
C GLU A 150 -7.97 16.34 -30.07
N ARG A 151 -9.00 16.24 -29.21
CA ARG A 151 -10.34 15.70 -29.54
C ARG A 151 -11.44 16.74 -29.47
N ALA A 152 -11.24 17.80 -28.70
CA ALA A 152 -12.20 18.87 -28.51
C ALA A 152 -12.37 19.69 -29.79
N THR A 153 -13.60 20.14 -30.04
CA THR A 153 -13.92 21.02 -31.17
C THR A 153 -13.84 22.50 -30.81
N ALA A 154 -13.89 22.82 -29.51
CA ALA A 154 -13.80 24.18 -28.99
C ALA A 154 -13.02 24.23 -27.67
N GLU A 155 -12.30 25.34 -27.41
CA GLU A 155 -11.57 25.55 -26.15
C GLU A 155 -12.48 25.52 -24.91
N ARG A 156 -13.77 25.86 -25.07
CA ARG A 156 -14.75 25.72 -23.99
C ARG A 156 -14.87 24.28 -23.50
N GLU A 157 -14.82 23.29 -24.38
CA GLU A 157 -14.90 21.88 -23.99
C GLU A 157 -13.67 21.44 -23.19
N VAL A 158 -12.50 22.03 -23.49
CA VAL A 158 -11.26 21.80 -22.73
C VAL A 158 -11.35 22.42 -21.33
N ALA A 159 -11.92 23.62 -21.21
CA ALA A 159 -12.18 24.26 -19.92
C ALA A 159 -13.18 23.45 -19.09
N ASP A 160 -14.31 23.04 -19.69
CA ASP A 160 -15.33 22.22 -19.04
C ASP A 160 -14.79 20.83 -18.61
N ALA A 161 -13.81 20.28 -19.35
CA ALA A 161 -13.08 19.07 -18.95
C ALA A 161 -12.14 19.33 -17.77
N GLY A 162 -11.47 20.49 -17.73
CA GLY A 162 -10.65 20.93 -16.60
C GLY A 162 -11.43 20.99 -15.29
N ASP A 163 -12.64 21.56 -15.30
CA ASP A 163 -13.51 21.67 -14.11
C ASP A 163 -13.98 20.29 -13.57
N ARG A 164 -13.91 19.25 -14.41
CA ARG A 164 -14.26 17.87 -14.09
C ARG A 164 -13.06 16.98 -13.77
N LEU A 165 -11.83 17.49 -13.84
CA LEU A 165 -10.63 16.83 -13.37
C LEU A 165 -10.28 17.36 -11.97
N ARG A 166 -10.45 16.54 -10.93
CA ARG A 166 -10.35 16.99 -9.54
C ARG A 166 -9.27 16.27 -8.74
N PHE A 167 -8.65 17.00 -7.83
CA PHE A 167 -7.58 16.51 -6.96
C PHE A 167 -7.87 16.83 -5.47
N PRO A 168 -8.88 16.20 -4.85
CA PRO A 168 -9.09 16.34 -3.41
C PRO A 168 -7.84 15.85 -2.65
N PRO A 169 -7.38 16.56 -1.60
CA PRO A 169 -6.10 16.28 -0.97
C PRO A 169 -6.10 15.07 -0.02
N TRP A 170 -7.27 14.47 0.25
CA TRP A 170 -7.38 13.36 1.21
C TRP A 170 -8.49 12.36 0.86
N PHE A 171 -9.75 12.78 0.86
CA PHE A 171 -10.89 11.88 0.70
C PHE A 171 -11.91 12.38 -0.32
N TRP A 172 -12.76 11.48 -0.78
CA TRP A 172 -14.03 11.78 -1.43
C TRP A 172 -15.19 11.32 -0.53
N TYR A 173 -16.16 12.20 -0.31
CA TYR A 173 -17.28 11.94 0.59
C TYR A 173 -18.60 12.34 -0.06
N GLU A 174 -19.55 11.42 -0.08
CA GLU A 174 -20.94 11.69 -0.44
C GLU A 174 -21.84 11.36 0.77
N PRO A 175 -22.40 12.37 1.46
CA PRO A 175 -23.21 12.19 2.66
C PRO A 175 -24.31 11.15 2.49
N GLY A 176 -24.41 10.24 3.45
CA GLY A 176 -25.40 9.15 3.44
C GLY A 176 -25.16 8.06 2.39
N ARG A 177 -24.08 8.14 1.60
CA ARG A 177 -23.79 7.23 0.49
C ARG A 177 -22.44 6.53 0.63
N ILE A 178 -21.33 7.27 0.68
CA ILE A 178 -20.00 6.63 0.69
C ILE A 178 -18.90 7.55 1.23
N TRP A 179 -17.93 6.95 1.93
CA TRP A 179 -16.63 7.54 2.25
C TRP A 179 -15.52 6.80 1.48
N ILE A 180 -14.64 7.55 0.83
CA ILE A 180 -13.53 7.02 0.02
C ILE A 180 -12.24 7.71 0.42
N GLU A 181 -11.24 6.94 0.82
CA GLU A 181 -9.86 7.40 0.98
C GLU A 181 -8.92 6.23 0.71
N HIS A 182 -7.64 6.49 0.44
CA HIS A 182 -6.72 5.41 0.08
C HIS A 182 -6.58 4.34 1.19
N GLY A 183 -6.49 4.76 2.46
CA GLY A 183 -6.47 3.87 3.64
C GLY A 183 -5.10 3.67 4.27
N CYS A 184 -4.01 4.18 3.68
CA CYS A 184 -2.65 4.07 4.23
C CYS A 184 -2.48 4.65 5.64
N GLN A 185 -3.33 5.60 6.05
CA GLN A 185 -3.27 6.19 7.38
C GLN A 185 -3.65 5.22 8.51
N TYR A 186 -4.22 4.07 8.18
CA TYR A 186 -4.59 3.04 9.15
C TYR A 186 -3.62 1.85 9.14
N ASP A 187 -2.56 1.93 8.33
CA ASP A 187 -1.43 1.02 8.35
C ASP A 187 -0.25 1.70 9.07
N PRO A 188 0.18 1.22 10.25
CA PRO A 188 1.28 1.81 11.00
C PRO A 188 2.59 1.97 10.21
N GLU A 189 2.84 1.12 9.20
CA GLU A 189 4.07 1.18 8.40
C GLU A 189 4.00 2.23 7.29
N ASN A 190 2.79 2.62 6.87
CA ASN A 190 2.53 3.49 5.71
C ASN A 190 1.80 4.80 6.06
N ALA A 191 1.41 4.99 7.32
CA ALA A 191 0.75 6.20 7.79
C ALA A 191 1.70 7.41 7.89
N PHE A 192 1.18 8.58 7.51
CA PHE A 192 1.89 9.86 7.61
C PHE A 192 1.46 10.54 8.90
N THR A 193 2.37 11.24 9.59
CA THR A 193 1.97 12.06 10.74
C THR A 193 1.18 13.28 10.27
N TYR A 194 1.54 13.84 9.11
CA TYR A 194 1.00 15.06 8.52
C TYR A 194 0.66 14.81 7.05
N GLN A 195 -0.41 14.06 6.80
CA GLN A 195 -0.82 13.64 5.46
C GLN A 195 -1.12 14.81 4.50
N LEU A 196 -1.85 15.82 4.98
CA LEU A 196 -2.17 17.03 4.23
C LEU A 196 -0.93 17.94 4.14
N ARG A 197 -0.37 18.10 2.95
CA ARG A 197 0.90 18.83 2.74
C ARG A 197 0.97 19.61 1.44
N GLY A 198 -0.17 19.94 0.84
CA GLY A 198 -0.23 20.74 -0.40
C GLY A 198 0.52 22.07 -0.28
N ALA A 199 0.42 22.76 0.85
CA ALA A 199 1.11 24.02 1.12
C ALA A 199 2.65 23.89 1.19
N LEU A 200 3.19 22.67 1.35
CA LEU A 200 4.64 22.46 1.30
C LEU A 200 5.21 22.62 -0.12
N ALA A 201 4.39 22.82 -1.15
CA ALA A 201 4.88 23.15 -2.50
C ALA A 201 5.75 24.42 -2.54
N GLU A 202 5.57 25.33 -1.57
CA GLU A 202 6.32 26.58 -1.44
C GLU A 202 7.38 26.52 -0.33
N ALA A 203 7.54 25.37 0.32
CA ALA A 203 8.49 25.24 1.41
C ALA A 203 9.94 25.26 0.89
N PRO A 204 10.90 25.75 1.70
CA PRO A 204 12.31 25.68 1.37
C PRO A 204 12.76 24.23 1.12
N ARG A 205 13.72 24.07 0.20
CA ARG A 205 14.22 22.76 -0.24
C ARG A 205 14.68 21.87 0.93
N GLU A 206 15.24 22.46 1.98
CA GLU A 206 15.75 21.75 3.15
C GLU A 206 14.63 21.03 3.92
N VAL A 207 13.38 21.51 3.84
CA VAL A 207 12.22 20.83 4.44
C VAL A 207 11.97 19.50 3.74
N HIS A 208 12.10 19.45 2.40
CA HIS A 208 11.92 18.24 1.62
C HIS A 208 13.10 17.27 1.76
N GLU A 209 14.33 17.78 1.73
CA GLU A 209 15.56 16.99 1.91
C GLU A 209 15.71 16.36 3.31
N SER A 210 14.92 16.83 4.28
CA SER A 210 14.84 16.22 5.61
C SER A 210 14.09 14.89 5.63
N GLU A 211 13.16 14.68 4.67
CA GLU A 211 12.29 13.50 4.61
C GLU A 211 11.58 13.17 5.93
N TYR A 212 11.32 14.23 6.71
CA TYR A 212 10.90 14.13 8.12
C TYR A 212 9.74 13.14 8.32
N ASP A 213 8.67 13.32 7.55
CA ASP A 213 7.43 12.56 7.69
C ASP A 213 7.33 11.36 6.74
N MET A 214 8.45 10.77 6.30
CA MET A 214 8.43 9.59 5.42
C MET A 214 8.05 8.31 6.20
N PRO A 215 6.97 7.59 5.86
CA PRO A 215 6.60 6.35 6.53
C PRO A 215 7.69 5.28 6.40
N LEU A 216 7.64 4.27 7.27
CA LEU A 216 8.63 3.20 7.30
C LEU A 216 8.63 2.39 6.00
N GLY A 217 7.45 2.09 5.46
CA GLY A 217 7.29 1.40 4.16
C GLY A 217 7.95 2.18 3.03
N ASN A 218 7.67 3.49 2.92
CA ASN A 218 8.29 4.36 1.92
C ASN A 218 9.82 4.44 2.07
N PHE A 219 10.31 4.51 3.30
CA PHE A 219 11.74 4.52 3.60
C PHE A 219 12.43 3.24 3.14
N PHE A 220 11.85 2.07 3.42
CA PHE A 220 12.36 0.80 2.93
C PHE A 220 12.26 0.68 1.41
N GLN A 221 11.17 1.15 0.80
CA GLN A 221 11.04 1.15 -0.66
C GLN A 221 12.21 1.89 -1.32
N ARG A 222 12.45 3.14 -0.89
CA ARG A 222 13.51 3.98 -1.46
C ARG A 222 14.92 3.47 -1.17
N TYR A 223 15.24 3.18 0.09
CA TYR A 223 16.61 2.89 0.52
C TYR A 223 16.99 1.42 0.48
N LEU A 224 16.02 0.52 0.35
CA LEU A 224 16.24 -0.92 0.36
C LEU A 224 15.72 -1.60 -0.90
N PHE A 225 14.41 -1.52 -1.16
CA PHE A 225 13.76 -2.38 -2.13
C PHE A 225 14.11 -2.01 -3.58
N ASN A 226 14.25 -0.72 -3.90
CA ASN A 226 14.73 -0.27 -5.21
C ASN A 226 16.11 -0.84 -5.56
N GLY A 227 16.91 -1.26 -4.57
CA GLY A 227 18.21 -1.91 -4.78
C GLY A 227 18.13 -3.35 -5.31
N PHE A 228 16.98 -4.01 -5.21
CA PHE A 228 16.75 -5.36 -5.75
C PHE A 228 16.37 -5.39 -7.23
N GLY A 229 16.16 -4.24 -7.86
CA GLY A 229 15.79 -4.11 -9.28
C GLY A 229 14.39 -4.63 -9.58
N ALA A 230 14.18 -5.15 -10.80
CA ALA A 230 12.89 -5.72 -11.25
C ALA A 230 12.39 -6.91 -10.41
N ILE A 231 13.23 -7.45 -9.52
CA ILE A 231 12.85 -8.51 -8.60
C ILE A 231 12.02 -7.85 -7.49
N THR A 232 10.71 -7.92 -7.67
CA THR A 232 9.64 -7.89 -6.66
C THR A 232 8.91 -6.57 -6.44
N PHE A 233 7.77 -6.42 -7.12
CA PHE A 233 6.56 -5.88 -6.48
C PHE A 233 5.99 -6.97 -5.55
N ILE A 234 6.76 -7.37 -4.53
CA ILE A 234 6.22 -8.14 -3.41
C ILE A 234 5.65 -7.11 -2.47
N VAL A 235 4.33 -7.13 -2.29
CA VAL A 235 3.66 -6.40 -1.21
C VAL A 235 4.40 -6.76 0.08
N PRO A 236 5.00 -5.78 0.78
CA PRO A 236 5.76 -6.03 1.98
C PRO A 236 4.82 -6.45 3.11
N SER A 237 4.40 -7.71 3.08
CA SER A 237 3.74 -8.33 4.23
C SER A 237 4.78 -9.09 5.03
N THR A 238 4.69 -8.99 6.35
CA THR A 238 5.51 -9.77 7.30
C THR A 238 5.53 -11.27 6.96
N ARG A 239 4.43 -11.79 6.40
CA ARG A 239 4.30 -13.17 5.89
C ARG A 239 5.20 -13.44 4.69
N ALA A 240 5.16 -12.59 3.66
CA ALA A 240 5.97 -12.73 2.46
C ALA A 240 7.48 -12.64 2.79
N HIS A 241 7.89 -11.68 3.62
CA HIS A 241 9.28 -11.54 4.06
C HIS A 241 9.78 -12.76 4.84
N THR A 242 8.98 -13.29 5.77
CA THR A 242 9.35 -14.47 6.56
C THR A 242 9.52 -15.69 5.66
N ARG A 243 8.66 -15.85 4.65
CA ARG A 243 8.70 -16.99 3.72
C ARG A 243 9.89 -16.88 2.75
N TYR A 244 10.18 -15.68 2.26
CA TYR A 244 11.35 -15.42 1.42
C TYR A 244 12.65 -15.62 2.20
N ALA A 245 12.72 -15.18 3.46
CA ALA A 245 13.84 -15.46 4.35
C ALA A 245 14.04 -16.96 4.57
N LYS A 246 12.95 -17.72 4.81
CA LYS A 246 13.01 -19.20 4.91
C LYS A 246 13.48 -19.84 3.61
N TRP A 247 13.01 -19.37 2.46
CA TRP A 247 13.45 -19.87 1.15
C TRP A 247 14.93 -19.59 0.89
N LEU A 248 15.41 -18.37 1.16
CA LEU A 248 16.82 -17.99 1.07
C LEU A 248 17.70 -18.87 1.98
N LEU A 249 17.28 -19.07 3.23
CA LEU A 249 17.98 -19.94 4.19
C LEU A 249 18.06 -21.39 3.71
N SER A 250 16.99 -21.89 3.08
CA SER A 250 16.88 -23.30 2.68
C SER A 250 17.50 -23.61 1.33
N ASN A 251 17.52 -22.66 0.38
CA ASN A 251 17.89 -22.92 -1.02
C ASN A 251 19.15 -22.17 -1.45
N THR A 252 19.39 -20.96 -0.94
CA THR A 252 20.48 -20.10 -1.43
C THR A 252 21.16 -19.29 -0.31
N PRO A 253 21.72 -19.96 0.72
CA PRO A 253 22.24 -19.28 1.92
C PRO A 253 23.41 -18.33 1.65
N HIS A 254 24.21 -18.57 0.62
CA HIS A 254 25.29 -17.66 0.20
C HIS A 254 24.78 -16.30 -0.29
N LEU A 255 23.54 -16.21 -0.79
CA LEU A 255 22.91 -14.95 -1.17
C LEU A 255 22.56 -14.10 0.07
N ILE A 256 22.35 -14.71 1.24
CA ILE A 256 22.09 -13.97 2.48
C ILE A 256 23.24 -13.03 2.82
N TRP A 257 24.49 -13.49 2.67
CA TRP A 257 25.67 -12.65 2.92
C TRP A 257 25.77 -11.49 1.91
N ARG A 258 25.42 -11.75 0.65
CA ARG A 258 25.39 -10.73 -0.41
C ARG A 258 24.29 -9.70 -0.18
N VAL A 259 23.12 -10.14 0.30
CA VAL A 259 22.01 -9.27 0.73
C VAL A 259 22.46 -8.45 1.94
N LEU A 260 22.99 -9.06 3.00
CA LEU A 260 23.47 -8.34 4.18
C LEU A 260 24.51 -7.26 3.84
N ILE A 261 25.51 -7.58 3.01
CA ILE A 261 26.53 -6.61 2.57
C ILE A 261 25.93 -5.51 1.69
N SER A 262 25.07 -5.84 0.73
CA SER A 262 24.45 -4.82 -0.12
C SER A 262 23.58 -3.86 0.70
N HIS A 263 23.06 -4.33 1.83
CA HIS A 263 22.22 -3.60 2.76
C HIS A 263 23.01 -2.85 3.84
N LEU A 264 24.33 -3.05 3.97
CA LEU A 264 25.15 -2.25 4.89
C LEU A 264 25.07 -0.75 4.59
N ARG A 265 24.79 -0.39 3.33
CA ARG A 265 24.68 1.00 2.88
C ARG A 265 23.37 1.69 3.30
N PHE A 266 22.37 0.94 3.75
CA PHE A 266 21.11 1.45 4.29
C PHE A 266 21.28 2.01 5.71
N TRP A 267 22.08 1.35 6.55
CA TRP A 267 22.24 1.70 7.97
C TRP A 267 22.71 3.14 8.25
N PRO A 268 23.66 3.72 7.48
CA PRO A 268 24.00 5.13 7.64
C PRO A 268 22.81 6.08 7.45
N GLN A 269 21.85 5.76 6.57
CA GLN A 269 20.65 6.58 6.36
C GLN A 269 19.68 6.47 7.54
N ALA A 270 19.50 5.27 8.08
CA ALA A 270 18.71 5.07 9.30
C ALA A 270 19.30 5.86 10.48
N ILE A 271 20.63 5.81 10.68
CA ILE A 271 21.32 6.57 11.72
C ILE A 271 21.20 8.08 11.49
N ARG A 272 21.43 8.55 10.25
CA ARG A 272 21.26 9.96 9.87
C ARG A 272 19.87 10.46 10.22
N ARG A 273 18.83 9.70 9.86
CA ARG A 273 17.43 10.07 10.13
C ARG A 273 17.13 10.18 11.63
N ILE A 274 17.71 9.31 12.44
CA ILE A 274 17.55 9.34 13.91
C ILE A 274 18.34 10.51 14.54
N ALA A 275 19.53 10.80 14.03
CA ALA A 275 20.46 11.76 14.63
C ALA A 275 20.14 13.24 14.28
N GLN A 276 19.37 13.49 13.22
CA GLN A 276 19.08 14.85 12.76
C GLN A 276 17.99 15.52 13.61
N ASN A 277 18.26 16.75 14.06
CA ASN A 277 17.22 17.60 14.63
C ASN A 277 16.34 18.17 13.51
N GLN A 278 15.11 17.69 13.43
CA GLN A 278 14.17 18.03 12.35
C GLN A 278 13.05 18.98 12.81
N SER A 279 13.30 19.82 13.84
CA SER A 279 12.30 20.73 14.42
C SER A 279 11.68 21.69 13.39
N ARG A 280 12.50 22.26 12.49
CA ARG A 280 12.03 23.16 11.43
C ARG A 280 11.11 22.44 10.45
N ALA A 281 11.50 21.24 10.00
CA ALA A 281 10.67 20.43 9.11
C ALA A 281 9.36 20.06 9.81
N ARG A 282 9.41 19.55 11.04
CA ARG A 282 8.23 19.25 11.85
C ARG A 282 7.25 20.43 11.94
N ALA A 283 7.75 21.63 12.21
CA ALA A 283 6.92 22.83 12.27
C ALA A 283 6.24 23.13 10.93
N ALA A 284 6.99 23.04 9.82
CA ALA A 284 6.45 23.25 8.47
C ALA A 284 5.36 22.23 8.11
N TYR A 285 5.60 20.94 8.35
CA TYR A 285 4.60 19.89 8.09
C TYR A 285 3.35 20.06 8.94
N ARG A 286 3.52 20.35 10.25
CA ARG A 286 2.39 20.57 11.16
C ARG A 286 1.52 21.76 10.73
N GLU A 287 2.15 22.88 10.36
CA GLU A 287 1.44 24.08 9.94
C GLU A 287 0.72 23.86 8.61
N ALA A 288 1.40 23.24 7.64
CA ALA A 288 0.80 22.89 6.34
C ALA A 288 -0.42 21.97 6.51
N HIS A 289 -0.31 20.96 7.39
CA HIS A 289 -1.41 20.04 7.66
C HIS A 289 -2.59 20.73 8.33
N LYS A 290 -2.31 21.52 9.38
CA LYS A 290 -3.36 22.26 10.09
C LYS A 290 -4.10 23.20 9.15
N ARG A 291 -3.36 24.00 8.36
CA ARG A 291 -3.93 24.92 7.38
C ARG A 291 -4.81 24.20 6.37
N ALA A 292 -4.32 23.11 5.79
CA ALA A 292 -5.09 22.34 4.81
C ALA A 292 -6.34 21.68 5.43
N LEU A 293 -6.29 21.27 6.70
CA LEU A 293 -7.46 20.74 7.42
C LEU A 293 -8.50 21.84 7.69
N ASP A 294 -8.05 23.05 8.01
CA ASP A 294 -8.91 24.22 8.18
C ASP A 294 -9.55 24.61 6.83
N GLU A 295 -8.79 24.64 5.73
CA GLU A 295 -9.30 24.86 4.37
C GLU A 295 -10.32 23.80 3.93
N LEU A 296 -10.10 22.52 4.29
CA LEU A 296 -11.09 21.45 4.04
C LEU A 296 -12.39 21.68 4.80
N ALA A 297 -12.32 22.19 6.03
CA ALA A 297 -13.49 22.49 6.84
C ALA A 297 -14.34 23.65 6.28
N GLU A 298 -13.80 24.46 5.36
CA GLU A 298 -14.52 25.53 4.68
C GLU A 298 -15.27 25.05 3.41
N LEU A 299 -14.93 23.87 2.87
CA LEU A 299 -15.59 23.33 1.69
C LEU A 299 -17.02 22.86 2.00
N PRO A 300 -18.01 23.02 1.09
CA PRO A 300 -19.40 22.70 1.39
C PRO A 300 -19.64 21.27 1.92
N THR A 301 -19.02 20.27 1.30
CA THR A 301 -19.25 18.86 1.65
C THR A 301 -18.43 18.40 2.86
N ALA A 302 -17.17 18.85 2.97
CA ALA A 302 -16.29 18.48 4.07
C ALA A 302 -16.58 19.31 5.33
N GLY A 303 -16.90 20.60 5.19
CA GLY A 303 -17.33 21.47 6.28
C GLY A 303 -18.63 21.04 6.94
N ALA A 304 -19.54 20.40 6.18
CA ALA A 304 -20.75 19.78 6.74
C ALA A 304 -20.45 18.69 7.79
N LEU A 305 -19.23 18.15 7.82
CA LEU A 305 -18.80 17.20 8.85
C LEU A 305 -18.56 17.88 10.21
N GLY A 306 -18.26 19.18 10.24
CA GLY A 306 -17.88 19.90 11.45
C GLY A 306 -16.77 19.19 12.23
N ASP A 307 -16.98 18.96 13.52
CA ASP A 307 -16.01 18.30 14.41
C ASP A 307 -15.68 16.86 13.97
N LYS A 308 -16.60 16.17 13.28
CA LYS A 308 -16.37 14.81 12.78
C LYS A 308 -15.19 14.72 11.82
N LEU A 309 -14.88 15.78 11.08
CA LEU A 309 -13.71 15.81 10.20
C LEU A 309 -12.41 15.61 10.99
N ARG A 310 -12.29 16.28 12.15
CA ARG A 310 -11.13 16.16 13.03
C ARG A 310 -11.12 14.83 13.79
N GLU A 311 -12.29 14.28 14.12
CA GLU A 311 -12.39 12.95 14.72
C GLU A 311 -11.88 11.86 13.76
N VAL A 312 -12.26 11.93 12.48
CA VAL A 312 -11.75 11.02 11.44
C VAL A 312 -10.25 11.24 11.23
N ASP A 313 -9.77 12.48 11.21
CA ASP A 313 -8.32 12.78 11.12
C ASP A 313 -7.54 12.20 12.32
N ALA A 314 -8.14 12.17 13.50
CA ALA A 314 -7.53 11.61 14.70
C ALA A 314 -7.51 10.06 14.72
N LEU A 315 -8.22 9.38 13.80
CA LEU A 315 -8.18 7.92 13.69
C LEU A 315 -6.88 7.38 13.09
N LYS A 316 -6.09 8.26 12.46
CA LYS A 316 -4.85 7.92 11.78
C LYS A 316 -3.87 7.30 12.77
N GLU A 317 -3.31 6.15 12.41
CA GLU A 317 -2.22 5.55 13.16
C GLU A 317 -1.05 6.55 13.16
N ARG A 318 -0.45 6.78 14.32
CA ARG A 318 0.78 7.57 14.35
C ARG A 318 1.85 6.73 13.69
N GLY A 319 2.32 7.17 12.51
CA GLY A 319 3.29 6.42 11.71
C GLY A 319 4.43 5.88 12.57
N ALA A 320 4.73 4.59 12.42
CA ALA A 320 5.77 3.93 13.20
C ALA A 320 7.09 4.67 12.95
N SER A 321 7.59 5.37 13.98
CA SER A 321 8.86 6.09 13.84
C SER A 321 9.99 5.08 13.65
N VAL A 322 11.00 5.40 12.83
CA VAL A 322 12.19 4.54 12.67
C VAL A 322 12.82 4.24 14.03
N VAL A 323 12.78 5.19 14.98
CA VAL A 323 13.24 5.00 16.36
C VAL A 323 12.42 3.93 17.08
N GLU A 324 11.09 3.98 16.97
CA GLU A 324 10.20 3.00 17.56
C GLU A 324 10.33 1.63 16.89
N ALA A 325 10.45 1.58 15.57
CA ALA A 325 10.71 0.34 14.83
C ALA A 325 12.06 -0.28 15.20
N VAL A 326 13.14 0.52 15.25
CA VAL A 326 14.48 0.03 15.64
C VAL A 326 14.50 -0.40 17.10
N SER A 327 13.89 0.36 18.02
CA SER A 327 13.84 -0.01 19.44
C SER A 327 12.95 -1.21 19.71
N THR A 328 11.81 -1.34 19.02
CA THR A 328 10.94 -2.53 19.11
C THR A 328 11.62 -3.74 18.51
N LEU A 329 12.28 -3.63 17.36
CA LEU A 329 13.04 -4.71 16.74
C LEU A 329 14.23 -5.11 17.62
N THR A 330 14.98 -4.15 18.17
CA THR A 330 16.08 -4.41 19.11
C THR A 330 15.57 -5.13 20.36
N ARG A 331 14.44 -4.68 20.93
CA ARG A 331 13.81 -5.31 22.09
C ARG A 331 13.29 -6.70 21.76
N GLN A 332 12.68 -6.90 20.59
CA GLN A 332 12.21 -8.22 20.13
C GLN A 332 13.37 -9.18 19.91
N VAL A 333 14.44 -8.73 19.26
CA VAL A 333 15.67 -9.52 19.07
C VAL A 333 16.30 -9.84 20.41
N LEU A 334 16.43 -8.86 21.32
CA LEU A 334 16.97 -9.10 22.66
C LEU A 334 16.09 -10.05 23.47
N THR A 335 14.77 -9.89 23.42
CA THR A 335 13.82 -10.78 24.11
C THR A 335 13.86 -12.19 23.53
N ALA A 336 13.98 -12.32 22.20
CA ALA A 336 14.15 -13.60 21.53
C ALA A 336 15.49 -14.24 21.89
N LEU A 337 16.59 -13.49 21.88
CA LEU A 337 17.92 -13.96 22.29
C LEU A 337 17.93 -14.39 23.76
N LEU A 338 17.35 -13.59 24.66
CA LEU A 338 17.20 -13.94 26.08
C LEU A 338 16.33 -15.18 26.26
N GLY A 339 15.24 -15.31 25.50
CA GLY A 339 14.40 -16.51 25.48
C GLY A 339 15.15 -17.75 24.98
N ILE A 340 15.94 -17.61 23.92
CA ILE A 340 16.81 -18.68 23.38
C ILE A 340 17.86 -19.08 24.41
N VAL A 341 18.52 -18.12 25.05
CA VAL A 341 19.54 -18.37 26.10
C VAL A 341 18.91 -19.04 27.31
N ALA A 342 17.76 -18.56 27.79
CA ALA A 342 17.05 -19.15 28.92
C ALA A 342 16.58 -20.58 28.61
N LEU A 343 16.06 -20.82 27.40
CA LEU A 343 15.67 -22.15 26.94
C LEU A 343 16.89 -23.07 26.82
N ALA A 344 17.99 -22.60 26.24
CA ALA A 344 19.23 -23.36 26.12
C ALA A 344 19.80 -23.72 27.51
N ALA A 345 19.79 -22.78 28.46
CA ALA A 345 20.20 -23.03 29.84
C ALA A 345 19.31 -24.05 30.55
N LEU A 346 17.98 -23.99 30.35
CA LEU A 346 17.04 -24.96 30.88
C LEU A 346 17.26 -26.36 30.29
N VAL A 347 17.37 -26.45 28.97
CA VAL A 347 17.64 -27.70 28.24
C VAL A 347 18.96 -28.32 28.69
N PHE A 348 20.02 -27.52 28.78
CA PHE A 348 21.31 -27.95 29.28
C PHE A 348 21.24 -28.39 30.74
N GLY A 349 20.53 -27.66 31.60
CA GLY A 349 20.35 -28.02 33.00
C GLY A 349 19.60 -29.34 33.19
N LEU A 350 18.54 -29.57 32.41
CA LEU A 350 17.79 -30.83 32.42
C LEU A 350 18.63 -31.99 31.89
N TRP A 351 19.38 -31.78 30.81
CA TRP A 351 20.31 -32.78 30.28
C TRP A 351 21.39 -33.12 31.32
N PHE A 352 22.00 -32.10 31.96
CA PHE A 352 23.03 -32.26 32.97
C PHE A 352 22.51 -32.99 34.22
N ALA A 353 21.30 -32.67 34.67
CA ALA A 353 20.65 -33.38 35.78
C ALA A 353 20.40 -34.86 35.44
N GLY A 354 19.91 -35.15 34.23
CA GLY A 354 19.75 -36.51 33.72
C GLY A 354 21.08 -37.26 33.63
N PHE A 355 22.11 -36.61 33.11
CA PHE A 355 23.46 -37.14 33.03
C PHE A 355 23.99 -37.52 34.42
N HIS A 356 23.88 -36.61 35.38
CA HIS A 356 24.34 -36.84 36.76
C HIS A 356 23.55 -37.96 37.44
N ALA A 357 22.23 -38.03 37.24
CA ALA A 357 21.40 -39.11 37.77
C ALA A 357 21.83 -40.49 37.23
N ILE A 358 22.08 -40.61 35.92
CA ILE A 358 22.54 -41.86 35.29
C ILE A 358 23.94 -42.24 35.80
N ALA A 359 24.84 -41.26 35.98
CA ALA A 359 26.18 -41.50 36.50
C ALA A 359 26.16 -42.11 37.91
N GLN A 360 25.26 -41.65 38.79
CA GLN A 360 25.13 -42.09 40.17
C GLN A 360 24.42 -43.46 40.33
N LEU A 361 23.77 -43.98 39.29
CA LEU A 361 23.11 -45.30 39.36
C LEU A 361 24.14 -46.41 39.61
N LYS A 362 23.82 -47.34 40.53
CA LYS A 362 24.57 -48.58 40.70
C LYS A 362 24.13 -49.57 39.62
N GLY A 363 24.88 -49.67 38.53
CA GLY A 363 24.56 -50.53 37.39
C GLY A 363 25.78 -50.81 36.51
N GLY A 364 25.71 -51.88 35.72
CA GLY A 364 26.77 -52.27 34.79
C GLY A 364 26.98 -51.26 33.66
N PHE A 365 28.17 -51.25 33.09
CA PHE A 365 28.58 -50.31 32.03
C PHE A 365 27.57 -50.21 30.88
N MET A 366 27.08 -51.35 30.39
CA MET A 366 26.14 -51.39 29.26
C MET A 366 24.79 -50.72 29.57
N VAL A 367 24.27 -50.87 30.79
CA VAL A 367 23.01 -50.23 31.20
C VAL A 367 23.18 -48.71 31.23
N LYS A 368 24.30 -48.22 31.76
CA LYS A 368 24.60 -46.78 31.76
C LYS A 368 24.77 -46.23 30.35
N ALA A 369 25.49 -46.93 29.48
CA ALA A 369 25.68 -46.53 28.09
C ALA A 369 24.35 -46.42 27.34
N MET A 370 23.44 -47.40 27.50
CA MET A 370 22.11 -47.35 26.90
C MET A 370 21.27 -46.16 27.42
N LEU A 371 21.34 -45.87 28.73
CA LEU A 371 20.61 -44.74 29.32
C LEU A 371 21.15 -43.39 28.83
N PHE A 372 22.47 -43.24 28.69
CA PHE A 372 23.06 -42.03 28.10
C PHE A 372 22.64 -41.85 26.64
N MET A 373 22.72 -42.91 25.82
CA MET A 373 22.25 -42.84 24.43
C MET A 373 20.76 -42.49 24.32
N ALA A 374 19.92 -43.02 25.21
CA ALA A 374 18.49 -42.69 25.25
C ALA A 374 18.24 -41.23 25.66
N LEU A 375 19.00 -40.71 26.62
CA LEU A 375 18.95 -39.31 27.03
C LEU A 375 19.34 -38.41 25.85
N ASP A 376 20.50 -38.64 25.24
CA ASP A 376 21.00 -37.85 24.12
C ASP A 376 20.06 -37.90 22.92
N PHE A 377 19.50 -39.07 22.60
CA PHE A 377 18.52 -39.23 21.54
C PHE A 377 17.23 -38.46 21.83
N THR A 378 16.74 -38.48 23.07
CA THR A 378 15.53 -37.73 23.47
C THR A 378 15.72 -36.23 23.31
N PHE A 379 16.87 -35.70 23.74
CA PHE A 379 17.21 -34.29 23.58
C PHE A 379 17.43 -33.90 22.11
N LEU A 380 18.02 -34.79 21.31
CA LEU A 380 18.17 -34.59 19.87
C LEU A 380 16.80 -34.50 19.17
N VAL A 381 15.89 -35.43 19.46
CA VAL A 381 14.52 -35.42 18.89
C VAL A 381 13.75 -34.17 19.35
N ALA A 382 13.86 -33.80 20.62
CA ALA A 382 13.23 -32.59 21.15
C ALA A 382 13.79 -31.32 20.49
N ALA A 383 15.10 -31.25 20.24
CA ALA A 383 15.74 -30.14 19.53
C ALA A 383 15.28 -30.05 18.07
N ILE A 384 15.24 -31.18 17.34
CA ILE A 384 14.74 -31.24 15.96
C ILE A 384 13.28 -30.80 15.91
N PHE A 385 12.43 -31.29 16.83
CA PHE A 385 11.02 -30.91 16.89
C PHE A 385 10.82 -29.45 17.28
N GLY A 386 11.60 -28.92 18.23
CA GLY A 386 11.55 -27.52 18.64
C GLY A 386 11.96 -26.56 17.52
N ILE A 387 13.05 -26.88 16.81
CA ILE A 387 13.51 -26.12 15.64
C ILE A 387 12.47 -26.22 14.52
N GLY A 388 11.95 -27.42 14.25
CA GLY A 388 10.88 -27.62 13.27
C GLY A 388 9.64 -26.81 13.62
N TRP A 389 9.12 -26.91 14.83
CA TRP A 389 7.96 -26.17 15.30
C TRP A 389 8.16 -24.65 15.17
N GLY A 390 9.32 -24.13 15.57
CA GLY A 390 9.65 -22.71 15.42
C GLY A 390 9.72 -22.25 13.96
N LEU A 391 10.34 -23.07 13.09
CA LEU A 391 10.46 -22.79 11.66
C LEU A 391 9.13 -22.92 10.91
N PHE A 392 8.21 -23.77 11.37
CA PHE A 392 6.94 -24.05 10.66
C PHE A 392 5.70 -23.40 11.31
N ARG A 393 5.82 -22.79 12.49
CA ARG A 393 4.72 -22.03 13.10
C ARG A 393 4.47 -20.73 12.33
N SER A 394 3.30 -20.62 11.72
CA SER A 394 2.84 -19.37 11.10
C SER A 394 2.30 -18.41 12.17
N PRO A 395 2.61 -17.11 12.09
CA PRO A 395 2.02 -16.12 12.98
C PRO A 395 0.49 -16.11 12.89
N ARG A 396 -0.18 -15.91 14.03
CA ARG A 396 -1.66 -15.80 14.10
C ARG A 396 -2.14 -14.56 13.34
N GLN A 397 -3.27 -14.68 12.66
CA GLN A 397 -3.91 -13.61 11.90
C GLN A 397 -4.72 -12.73 12.86
N ASN A 398 -4.22 -11.54 13.17
CA ASN A 398 -5.01 -10.53 13.88
C ASN A 398 -5.96 -9.84 12.90
N SER A 399 -7.04 -9.24 13.41
CA SER A 399 -7.95 -8.43 12.59
C SER A 399 -7.18 -7.29 11.90
N SER A 400 -7.45 -7.07 10.62
CA SER A 400 -6.79 -6.03 9.83
C SER A 400 -7.07 -4.63 10.44
N PRO A 401 -6.05 -3.81 10.73
CA PRO A 401 -6.20 -2.44 11.22
C PRO A 401 -7.20 -1.60 10.39
N LEU A 402 -7.18 -1.77 9.07
CA LEU A 402 -8.08 -1.07 8.14
C LEU A 402 -9.56 -1.38 8.41
N ARG A 403 -9.90 -2.65 8.73
CA ARG A 403 -11.30 -3.02 9.05
C ARG A 403 -11.80 -2.31 10.31
N ARG A 404 -10.93 -2.17 11.33
CA ARG A 404 -11.26 -1.44 12.55
C ARG A 404 -11.44 0.04 12.28
N ALA A 405 -10.57 0.63 11.45
CA ALA A 405 -10.69 2.02 11.04
C ALA A 405 -11.99 2.26 10.26
N ALA A 406 -12.31 1.41 9.28
CA ALA A 406 -13.56 1.50 8.52
C ALA A 406 -14.79 1.44 9.44
N GLN A 407 -14.82 0.55 10.44
CA GLN A 407 -15.90 0.51 11.43
C GLN A 407 -16.01 1.81 12.24
N LYS A 408 -14.88 2.40 12.65
CA LYS A 408 -14.88 3.69 13.37
C LYS A 408 -15.38 4.83 12.49
N ILE A 409 -14.99 4.88 11.22
CA ILE A 409 -15.48 5.86 10.25
C ILE A 409 -17.00 5.73 10.10
N VAL A 410 -17.52 4.51 9.96
CA VAL A 410 -18.97 4.26 9.93
C VAL A 410 -19.65 4.77 11.19
N ASN A 411 -19.06 4.56 12.37
CA ASN A 411 -19.63 5.04 13.63
C ASN A 411 -19.70 6.57 13.72
N ILE A 412 -18.69 7.28 13.18
CA ILE A 412 -18.62 8.74 13.21
C ILE A 412 -19.55 9.35 12.14
N LEU A 413 -19.47 8.85 10.91
CA LEU A 413 -20.09 9.46 9.73
C LEU A 413 -21.45 8.89 9.37
N ASP A 414 -21.81 7.73 9.92
CA ASP A 414 -23.05 7.01 9.64
C ASP A 414 -23.28 6.75 8.13
N VAL A 415 -22.21 6.33 7.44
CA VAL A 415 -22.23 6.00 6.01
C VAL A 415 -22.48 4.50 5.77
N PRO A 416 -23.19 4.13 4.69
CA PRO A 416 -23.42 2.71 4.37
C PRO A 416 -22.21 2.05 3.68
N VAL A 417 -21.28 2.82 3.11
CA VAL A 417 -20.12 2.29 2.39
C VAL A 417 -18.84 3.05 2.77
N VAL A 418 -17.76 2.30 3.04
CA VAL A 418 -16.39 2.80 3.18
C VAL A 418 -15.52 2.06 2.18
N ALA A 419 -14.77 2.79 1.35
CA ALA A 419 -13.89 2.22 0.34
C ALA A 419 -12.43 2.67 0.55
N PHE A 420 -11.53 1.69 0.69
CA PHE A 420 -10.08 1.85 0.66
C PHE A 420 -9.48 1.17 -0.57
N GLY A 421 -8.18 1.37 -0.79
CA GLY A 421 -7.41 0.75 -1.86
C GLY A 421 -5.94 0.88 -1.53
N HIS A 422 -5.43 0.08 -0.57
CA HIS A 422 -4.07 0.25 -0.01
C HIS A 422 -3.32 -1.08 0.20
N THR A 423 -4.02 -2.16 0.55
CA THR A 423 -3.35 -3.44 0.85
C THR A 423 -3.14 -4.29 -0.39
N HIS A 424 -3.61 -3.84 -1.55
CA HIS A 424 -3.62 -4.54 -2.84
C HIS A 424 -4.47 -5.83 -2.86
N ASP A 425 -4.93 -6.30 -1.70
CA ASP A 425 -5.89 -7.39 -1.55
C ASP A 425 -7.32 -6.90 -1.78
N GLU A 426 -8.10 -7.67 -2.54
CA GLU A 426 -9.54 -7.44 -2.67
C GLU A 426 -10.26 -7.85 -1.38
N VAL A 427 -10.94 -6.91 -0.73
CA VAL A 427 -11.66 -7.19 0.53
C VAL A 427 -13.08 -6.70 0.43
N LEU A 428 -14.02 -7.55 0.86
CA LEU A 428 -15.39 -7.18 1.19
C LEU A 428 -15.65 -7.60 2.63
N TRP A 429 -16.10 -6.66 3.45
CA TRP A 429 -16.38 -6.93 4.85
C TRP A 429 -17.63 -6.22 5.32
N ARG A 430 -18.49 -6.92 6.05
CA ARG A 430 -19.70 -6.34 6.64
C ARG A 430 -19.34 -5.55 7.90
N LEU A 431 -19.93 -4.36 7.99
CA LEU A 431 -19.85 -3.45 9.13
C LEU A 431 -21.27 -3.18 9.67
N GLU A 432 -21.34 -2.54 10.83
CA GLU A 432 -22.61 -2.17 11.47
C GLU A 432 -22.68 -0.66 11.70
N ARG A 433 -23.77 -0.02 11.30
CA ARG A 433 -24.04 1.39 11.60
C ARG A 433 -24.55 1.56 13.03
N PRO A 434 -24.40 2.73 13.66
CA PRO A 434 -24.93 3.00 15.00
C PRO A 434 -26.43 2.68 15.17
N GLY A 435 -27.22 2.84 14.09
CA GLY A 435 -28.65 2.49 14.07
C GLY A 435 -28.96 1.01 13.82
N GLY A 436 -27.97 0.11 13.85
CA GLY A 436 -28.13 -1.33 13.59
C GLY A 436 -28.31 -1.70 12.11
N GLN A 437 -28.31 -0.71 11.21
CA GLN A 437 -28.35 -0.93 9.77
C GLN A 437 -26.99 -1.47 9.25
N PRO A 438 -26.97 -2.30 8.20
CA PRO A 438 -25.71 -2.79 7.64
C PRO A 438 -24.91 -1.65 6.97
N ALA A 439 -23.59 -1.73 7.11
CA ALA A 439 -22.62 -1.00 6.30
C ALA A 439 -21.60 -1.98 5.70
N TRP A 440 -20.81 -1.50 4.74
CA TRP A 440 -19.85 -2.33 4.02
C TRP A 440 -18.52 -1.64 3.86
N TYR A 441 -17.45 -2.39 4.15
CA TYR A 441 -16.08 -2.02 3.86
C TYR A 441 -15.61 -2.74 2.60
N TYR A 442 -15.05 -1.97 1.67
CA TYR A 442 -14.42 -2.46 0.46
C TYR A 442 -12.95 -2.06 0.44
N ASN A 443 -12.09 -2.99 0.00
CA ASN A 443 -10.75 -2.69 -0.47
C ASN A 443 -10.70 -3.06 -1.96
N THR A 444 -10.38 -2.09 -2.81
CA THR A 444 -10.45 -2.24 -4.28
C THR A 444 -9.41 -3.20 -4.85
N GLY A 445 -8.36 -3.52 -4.10
CA GLY A 445 -7.26 -4.36 -4.58
C GLY A 445 -6.29 -3.56 -5.46
N THR A 446 -5.63 -4.22 -6.41
CA THR A 446 -4.63 -3.59 -7.30
C THR A 446 -4.79 -4.04 -8.74
N TRP A 447 -4.29 -3.22 -9.67
CA TRP A 447 -4.19 -3.55 -11.09
C TRP A 447 -2.84 -4.17 -11.47
N LEU A 448 -2.01 -4.48 -10.48
CA LEU A 448 -0.73 -5.11 -10.67
C LEU A 448 -0.81 -6.63 -10.56
N ALA A 449 0.13 -7.31 -11.25
CA ALA A 449 0.34 -8.73 -11.06
C ALA A 449 1.04 -8.99 -9.71
N VAL A 450 0.28 -9.14 -8.64
CA VAL A 450 0.83 -9.53 -7.32
C VAL A 450 0.91 -11.05 -7.22
N PHE A 451 2.14 -11.57 -7.07
CA PHE A 451 2.38 -13.00 -6.90
C PHE A 451 2.14 -13.46 -5.46
N THR A 452 0.88 -13.59 -5.03
CA THR A 452 0.55 -14.30 -3.79
C THR A 452 0.60 -15.81 -4.04
N HIS A 453 1.74 -16.43 -3.72
CA HIS A 453 1.97 -17.88 -3.86
C HIS A 453 1.10 -18.76 -2.93
N ASP A 454 0.09 -18.20 -2.28
CA ASP A 454 -0.66 -18.85 -1.19
C ASP A 454 -2.04 -19.34 -1.62
N VAL A 455 -2.47 -19.06 -2.85
CA VAL A 455 -3.80 -19.47 -3.33
C VAL A 455 -3.71 -20.07 -4.73
N LEU A 456 -3.84 -21.40 -4.83
CA LEU A 456 -4.06 -22.11 -6.09
C LEU A 456 -5.52 -21.90 -6.57
N MET A 457 -5.88 -20.65 -6.83
CA MET A 457 -7.16 -20.32 -7.46
C MET A 457 -6.92 -20.05 -8.95
N PRO A 458 -7.76 -20.58 -9.86
CA PRO A 458 -7.72 -20.19 -11.26
C PRO A 458 -8.16 -18.72 -11.37
N ARG A 459 -7.21 -17.80 -11.25
CA ARG A 459 -7.39 -16.37 -11.54
C ARG A 459 -6.58 -16.03 -12.78
N GLU A 460 -7.05 -15.06 -13.56
CA GLU A 460 -6.17 -14.37 -14.49
C GLU A 460 -5.03 -13.72 -13.68
N ARG A 461 -3.83 -13.67 -14.26
CA ARG A 461 -2.63 -13.16 -13.57
C ARG A 461 -2.77 -11.71 -13.10
N VAL A 462 -3.70 -10.97 -13.69
CA VAL A 462 -4.10 -9.61 -13.33
C VAL A 462 -5.63 -9.58 -13.33
N GLN A 463 -6.22 -9.01 -12.29
CA GLN A 463 -7.65 -8.72 -12.25
C GLN A 463 -7.78 -7.20 -12.24
N PHE A 464 -8.41 -6.61 -13.26
CA PHE A 464 -8.63 -5.17 -13.30
C PHE A 464 -9.81 -4.83 -12.40
N THR A 465 -9.55 -4.82 -11.09
CA THR A 465 -10.55 -4.73 -10.04
C THR A 465 -11.06 -3.30 -9.88
N PHE A 466 -12.34 -3.15 -9.61
CA PHE A 466 -12.94 -1.85 -9.34
C PHE A 466 -14.18 -2.02 -8.48
N LEU A 467 -14.43 -1.02 -7.64
CA LEU A 467 -15.70 -0.90 -6.92
C LEU A 467 -16.65 -0.06 -7.77
N ARG A 468 -17.80 -0.63 -8.10
CA ARG A 468 -18.89 0.07 -8.79
C ARG A 468 -19.97 0.42 -7.79
N MET A 469 -20.40 1.68 -7.77
CA MET A 469 -21.57 2.11 -7.01
C MET A 469 -22.62 2.69 -7.94
N ARG A 470 -23.80 2.09 -7.93
CA ARG A 470 -24.99 2.56 -8.66
C ARG A 470 -26.08 2.79 -7.64
N GLU A 471 -26.67 3.98 -7.66
CA GLU A 471 -27.58 4.42 -6.59
C GLU A 471 -26.92 4.21 -5.21
N ASN A 472 -27.49 3.35 -4.36
CA ASN A 472 -26.96 3.00 -3.04
C ASN A 472 -26.38 1.58 -2.97
N GLU A 473 -26.18 0.92 -4.11
CA GLU A 473 -25.62 -0.43 -4.18
C GLU A 473 -24.17 -0.40 -4.65
N ALA A 474 -23.30 -1.08 -3.91
CA ALA A 474 -21.87 -1.17 -4.19
C ALA A 474 -21.47 -2.62 -4.48
N GLU A 475 -20.70 -2.82 -5.55
CA GLU A 475 -20.26 -4.14 -6.03
C GLU A 475 -18.76 -4.12 -6.32
N LEU A 476 -18.02 -5.06 -5.74
CA LEU A 476 -16.61 -5.27 -6.06
C LEU A 476 -16.49 -6.22 -7.25
N LEU A 477 -15.98 -5.69 -8.36
CA LEU A 477 -15.96 -6.34 -9.66
C LEU A 477 -14.53 -6.39 -10.18
N TYR A 478 -14.29 -7.25 -11.17
CA TYR A 478 -13.12 -7.18 -12.01
C TYR A 478 -13.53 -7.18 -13.48
N TRP A 479 -12.74 -6.48 -14.28
CA TRP A 479 -12.85 -6.47 -15.73
C TRP A 479 -11.64 -7.20 -16.34
N SER A 480 -11.78 -7.66 -17.58
CA SER A 480 -10.68 -8.27 -18.34
C SER A 480 -10.87 -7.97 -19.83
N PRO A 481 -9.80 -7.70 -20.60
CA PRO A 481 -9.85 -7.48 -22.04
C PRO A 481 -10.47 -8.64 -22.79
N GLY A 482 -10.21 -9.88 -22.35
CA GLY A 482 -10.77 -11.08 -22.97
C GLY A 482 -12.28 -11.20 -22.81
N ARG A 483 -12.84 -10.73 -21.69
CA ARG A 483 -14.29 -10.76 -21.44
C ARG A 483 -15.02 -9.53 -21.97
N GLN A 484 -14.38 -8.36 -21.97
CA GLN A 484 -15.02 -7.06 -22.21
C GLN A 484 -16.31 -6.83 -21.40
N ALA A 485 -16.39 -7.45 -20.22
CA ALA A 485 -17.49 -7.30 -19.29
C ALA A 485 -16.99 -7.43 -17.86
N ALA A 486 -17.70 -6.80 -16.94
CA ALA A 486 -17.45 -6.93 -15.52
C ALA A 486 -17.96 -8.27 -14.99
N ALA A 487 -17.22 -8.88 -14.06
CA ALA A 487 -17.67 -10.00 -13.27
C ALA A 487 -17.35 -9.77 -11.78
N PRO A 488 -18.08 -10.41 -10.86
CA PRO A 488 -17.77 -10.28 -9.45
C PRO A 488 -16.39 -10.83 -9.09
N VAL A 489 -15.67 -10.15 -8.19
CA VAL A 489 -14.38 -10.65 -7.67
C VAL A 489 -14.60 -11.96 -6.92
N ILE A 490 -13.73 -12.94 -7.15
CA ILE A 490 -13.80 -14.23 -6.45
C ILE A 490 -13.20 -14.05 -5.07
N LEU A 491 -14.05 -13.92 -4.05
CA LEU A 491 -13.65 -13.83 -2.65
C LEU A 491 -13.78 -15.21 -1.99
N LEU A 492 -12.74 -15.63 -1.27
CA LEU A 492 -12.78 -16.85 -0.48
C LEU A 492 -13.36 -16.52 0.89
N ASP A 493 -14.17 -17.43 1.44
CA ASP A 493 -14.54 -17.36 2.85
C ASP A 493 -13.26 -17.42 3.68
N GLU A 494 -12.97 -16.33 4.41
CA GLU A 494 -12.00 -16.40 5.48
C GLU A 494 -12.50 -17.46 6.47
N ARG A 495 -11.59 -18.21 7.12
CA ARG A 495 -11.94 -19.22 8.15
C ARG A 495 -12.52 -18.59 9.43
N ASN A 496 -13.30 -17.52 9.31
CA ASN A 496 -13.94 -16.77 10.38
C ASN A 496 -15.47 -16.75 10.14
N PRO A 497 -16.26 -17.43 10.99
CA PRO A 497 -17.68 -17.72 10.76
C PRO A 497 -18.65 -16.51 10.82
N GLN A 498 -18.15 -15.27 10.89
CA GLN A 498 -18.96 -14.05 10.80
C GLN A 498 -18.96 -13.42 9.39
N ALA A 499 -18.23 -14.02 8.45
CA ALA A 499 -18.32 -13.67 7.04
C ALA A 499 -19.60 -14.29 6.45
N GLU A 500 -20.75 -13.64 6.57
CA GLU A 500 -21.84 -13.93 5.66
C GLU A 500 -21.63 -13.10 4.38
N PRO A 501 -21.39 -13.73 3.22
CA PRO A 501 -21.26 -13.01 1.97
C PRO A 501 -22.65 -12.66 1.43
N ARG A 502 -22.90 -11.36 1.18
CA ARG A 502 -23.72 -10.79 0.08
C ARG A 502 -23.85 -9.28 0.31
N ARG A 503 -23.44 -8.41 -0.63
CA ARG A 503 -24.06 -8.30 -1.96
C ARG A 503 -23.03 -8.24 -3.10
N GLN A 504 -22.77 -9.37 -3.73
CA GLN A 504 -22.54 -9.39 -5.17
C GLN A 504 -23.88 -9.78 -5.80
N GLY A 505 -24.55 -8.88 -6.50
CA GLY A 505 -25.74 -9.15 -7.33
C GLY A 505 -26.93 -9.92 -6.71
N GLY A 506 -28.02 -9.21 -6.41
CA GLY A 506 -29.39 -9.48 -6.89
C GLY A 506 -30.10 -10.84 -6.76
N VAL A 507 -29.61 -11.88 -6.08
CA VAL A 507 -30.37 -13.14 -5.94
C VAL A 507 -30.87 -13.32 -4.51
N GLN A 508 -32.14 -13.00 -4.26
CA GLN A 508 -32.81 -13.48 -3.05
C GLN A 508 -32.75 -15.02 -3.04
N PRO A 509 -32.36 -15.66 -1.91
CA PRO A 509 -32.49 -17.11 -1.79
C PRO A 509 -33.99 -17.46 -1.90
N ARG A 510 -34.29 -18.40 -2.79
CA ARG A 510 -35.63 -19.02 -2.87
C ARG A 510 -35.92 -19.83 -1.61
#